data_AF-A0A938NS63-F1
#
_entry.id   AF-A0A938NS63-F1
#
_cell.length_a   1.000
_cell.length_b   1.000
_cell.length_c   1.000
_cell.angle_alpha   90.00
_cell.angle_beta   90.00
_cell.angle_gamma   90.00
#
_symmetry.space_group_name_H-M   'P 1'
#
loop_
_entity.id
_entity.type
_entity.pdbx_description
1 polymer ?
#
loop_
_entity_poly.entity_id
_entity_poly.type
_entity_poly.pdbx_seq_one_letter_code
_entity_poly.pdbx_strand_id
1 'polypeptide(L)' 'MAKVQTFAEKAAKLARRADKIVTCPDTGKETRILDIKMIKSEKTPKGSYKFTEKNMRVYESTFKPIKG' A
#
# COMPACT_ATOMS: atom_id res chain seq x y z
N MET A 1 0.35 34.13 12.52
CA MET A 1 -0.38 33.30 13.49
C MET A 1 -0.58 31.92 12.89
N ALA A 2 0.18 30.91 13.32
CA ALA A 2 0.00 29.54 12.82
C ALA A 2 -1.30 28.99 13.40
N LYS A 3 -2.26 28.64 12.54
CA LYS A 3 -3.55 28.07 12.92
C LYS A 3 -3.30 26.75 13.63
N VAL A 4 -3.35 26.74 14.96
CA VAL A 4 -3.11 25.54 15.79
C VAL A 4 -4.25 24.57 15.52
N GLN A 5 -3.97 23.52 14.74
CA GLN A 5 -4.95 22.47 14.46
C GLN A 5 -5.29 21.72 15.74
N THR A 6 -6.59 21.61 16.00
CA THR A 6 -7.12 20.88 17.15
C THR A 6 -6.81 19.38 17.03
N PHE A 7 -6.78 18.67 18.17
CA PHE A 7 -6.54 17.23 18.18
C PHE A 7 -7.59 16.48 17.34
N ALA A 8 -8.83 16.96 17.32
CA ALA A 8 -9.91 16.44 16.49
C ALA A 8 -9.60 16.56 14.98
N GLU A 9 -9.07 17.69 14.52
CA GLU A 9 -8.68 17.87 13.12
C GLU A 9 -7.50 16.97 12.71
N LYS A 10 -6.55 16.75 13.62
CA LYS A 10 -5.45 15.80 13.40
C LYS A 10 -5.95 14.36 13.35
N ALA A 11 -6.84 13.96 14.27
CA ALA A 11 -7.44 12.64 14.29
C ALA A 11 -8.29 12.37 13.05
N ALA A 12 -9.11 13.34 12.61
CA ALA A 12 -9.91 13.22 11.39
C ALA A 12 -9.04 13.07 10.12
N LYS A 13 -7.90 13.75 10.06
CA LYS A 13 -6.94 13.62 8.95
C LYS A 13 -6.20 12.28 8.96
N LEU A 14 -5.96 11.71 10.13
CA LEU A 14 -5.40 10.36 10.30
C LEU A 14 -6.41 9.28 9.96
N ALA A 15 -7.67 9.41 10.39
CA ALA A 15 -8.76 8.48 10.08
C ALA A 15 -9.03 8.42 8.57
N ARG A 16 -9.05 9.57 7.88
CA ARG A 16 -9.19 9.63 6.40
C ARG A 16 -8.07 8.93 5.63
N ARG A 17 -6.93 8.62 6.27
CA ARG A 17 -5.83 7.86 5.64
C ARG A 17 -5.96 6.36 5.82
N ALA A 18 -6.69 5.90 6.85
CA ALA A 18 -6.84 4.48 7.15
C ALA A 18 -7.75 3.78 6.12
N ASP A 19 -8.81 4.45 5.68
CA ASP A 19 -9.72 3.93 4.66
C ASP A 19 -9.44 4.56 3.29
N LYS A 20 -8.28 4.26 2.69
CA LYS A 20 -8.07 4.54 1.26
C LYS A 20 -8.83 3.52 0.43
N ILE A 21 -10.15 3.69 0.39
CA ILE A 21 -11.02 3.08 -0.60
C ILE A 21 -10.75 3.84 -1.91
N VAL A 22 -10.18 3.15 -2.89
CA VAL A 22 -9.90 3.67 -4.22
C VAL A 22 -10.67 2.84 -5.23
N THR A 23 -11.19 3.51 -6.24
CA THR A 23 -11.79 2.84 -7.38
C THR A 23 -10.69 2.18 -8.21
N CYS A 24 -10.75 0.87 -8.39
CA CYS A 24 -9.80 0.15 -9.24
C CYS A 24 -10.09 0.48 -10.71
N PRO A 25 -9.11 1.00 -11.48
CA PRO A 25 -9.32 1.42 -12.86
C PRO A 25 -9.71 0.28 -13.80
N ASP A 26 -9.31 -0.96 -13.49
CA ASP A 26 -9.65 -2.14 -14.30
C ASP A 26 -11.08 -2.65 -14.07
N THR A 27 -11.65 -2.46 -12.88
CA THR A 27 -12.92 -3.10 -12.48
C THR A 27 -14.02 -2.11 -12.15
N GLY A 28 -13.70 -0.82 -12.02
CA GLY A 28 -14.66 0.23 -11.62
C GLY A 28 -15.19 0.07 -10.18
N LYS A 29 -14.73 -0.95 -9.45
CA LYS A 29 -15.18 -1.24 -8.08
C LYS A 29 -14.35 -0.47 -7.06
N GLU A 30 -14.99 -0.09 -5.98
CA GLU A 30 -14.34 0.42 -4.78
C GLU A 30 -13.54 -0.70 -4.11
N THR A 31 -12.24 -0.49 -3.93
CA THR A 31 -11.32 -1.49 -3.35
C THR A 31 -10.40 -0.82 -2.35
N ARG A 32 -9.97 -1.58 -1.35
CA ARG A 32 -8.95 -1.10 -0.42
C ARG A 32 -7.57 -1.26 -1.04
N ILE A 33 -6.65 -0.39 -0.65
CA ILE A 33 -5.22 -0.53 -0.93
C ILE A 33 -4.62 -1.44 0.13
N LEU A 34 -3.96 -2.51 -0.30
CA LEU A 34 -3.17 -3.35 0.58
C LEU A 34 -1.68 -3.02 0.37
N ASP A 35 -0.98 -2.72 1.46
CA ASP A 35 0.48 -2.70 1.47
C ASP A 35 0.98 -4.13 1.72
N ILE A 36 1.52 -4.77 0.69
CA ILE A 36 2.04 -6.14 0.74
C ILE A 36 3.58 -6.13 0.65
N LYS A 37 4.21 -7.11 1.30
CA LYS A 37 5.65 -7.38 1.18
C LYS A 37 5.86 -8.57 0.25
N MET A 38 6.34 -8.34 -0.96
CA MET A 38 6.70 -9.41 -1.89
C MET A 38 8.12 -9.88 -1.58
N ILE A 39 8.27 -11.16 -1.26
CA ILE A 39 9.57 -11.79 -1.00
C ILE A 39 9.94 -12.60 -2.24
N LYS A 40 11.00 -12.20 -2.94
CA LYS A 40 11.58 -12.98 -4.04
C LYS A 40 12.80 -13.74 -3.54
N SER A 41 12.86 -15.04 -3.78
CA SER A 41 14.04 -15.85 -3.55
C SER A 41 14.78 -16.06 -4.87
N GLU A 42 16.06 -15.76 -4.89
CA GLU A 42 16.96 -16.03 -6.02
C GLU A 42 18.05 -16.99 -5.56
N LYS A 43 18.21 -18.11 -6.28
CA LYS A 43 19.28 -19.07 -6.02
C LYS A 43 20.56 -18.52 -6.61
N THR A 44 21.54 -18.23 -5.76
CA THR A 44 22.85 -17.76 -6.21
C THR A 44 23.63 -18.91 -6.87
N PRO A 45 24.57 -18.61 -7.77
CA PRO A 45 25.40 -19.63 -8.42
C PRO A 45 26.25 -20.45 -7.43
N LYS A 46 26.44 -19.97 -6.19
CA LYS A 46 27.11 -20.70 -5.09
C LYS A 46 26.16 -21.56 -4.25
N GLY A 47 24.89 -21.70 -4.66
CA GLY A 47 23.90 -22.55 -3.99
C GLY A 47 23.19 -21.93 -2.78
N SER A 48 23.50 -20.67 -2.42
CA SER A 48 22.77 -19.95 -1.36
C SER A 48 21.50 -19.29 -1.89
N TYR A 49 20.51 -19.07 -1.02
CA TYR A 49 19.30 -18.33 -1.38
C TYR A 49 19.45 -16.87 -0.94
N LYS A 50 19.28 -15.95 -1.88
CA LYS A 50 19.17 -14.51 -1.59
C LYS A 50 17.69 -14.14 -1.58
N PHE A 51 17.23 -13.54 -0.49
CA PHE A 51 15.87 -13.04 -0.37
C PHE A 51 15.87 -11.54 -0.63
N THR A 52 15.10 -11.09 -1.60
CA THR A 52 14.90 -9.67 -1.90
C THR A 52 13.48 -9.31 -1.51
N GLU A 53 13.34 -8.39 -0.56
CA GLU A 53 12.06 -7.88 -0.11
C GLU A 53 11.69 -6.63 -0.91
N LYS A 54 10.46 -6.57 -1.41
CA LYS A 54 9.91 -5.38 -2.06
C LYS A 54 8.54 -5.06 -1.48
N ASN A 55 8.40 -3.87 -0.90
CA ASN A 55 7.12 -3.36 -0.45
C ASN A 55 6.34 -2.84 -1.67
N MET A 56 5.12 -3.31 -1.85
CA MET A 56 4.25 -2.95 -2.98
C MET A 56 2.84 -2.65 -2.50
N ARG A 57 2.20 -1.68 -3.13
CA ARG A 57 0.77 -1.39 -2.94
C ARG A 57 -0.03 -2.08 -4.03
N VAL A 58 -1.04 -2.84 -3.64
CA VAL A 58 -1.93 -3.54 -4.59
C VAL A 58 -3.39 -3.20 -4.31
N TYR A 59 -4.21 -3.29 -5.34
CA TYR A 59 -5.67 -3.26 -5.19
C TYR A 59 -6.14 -4.61 -4.62
N GLU A 60 -6.95 -4.58 -3.56
CA GLU A 60 -7.55 -5.79 -2.98
C GLU A 60 -8.35 -6.63 -4.00
N SER A 61 -9.03 -5.99 -4.95
CA SER A 61 -9.92 -6.70 -5.88
C SER A 61 -9.18 -7.50 -6.97
N THR A 62 -7.95 -7.10 -7.32
CA THR A 62 -7.22 -7.67 -8.47
C THR A 62 -5.80 -8.11 -8.14
N PHE A 63 -5.30 -7.78 -6.94
CA PHE A 63 -3.91 -7.93 -6.53
C PHE A 63 -2.89 -7.30 -7.50
N LYS A 64 -3.37 -6.48 -8.45
CA LYS A 64 -2.51 -5.76 -9.37
C LYS A 64 -1.81 -4.64 -8.61
N PRO A 65 -0.52 -4.39 -8.90
CA PRO A 65 0.18 -3.26 -8.33
C PRO A 65 -0.47 -1.96 -8.78
N ILE A 66 -0.59 -1.03 -7.83
CA ILE A 66 -0.93 0.35 -8.14
C ILE A 66 0.24 0.91 -8.94
N LYS A 67 0.06 1.08 -10.26
CA LYS A 67 0.97 1.88 -11.07
C LYS A 67 0.74 3.33 -10.66
N GLY A 68 1.78 3.95 -10.09
CA GLY A 68 1.80 5.37 -9.76
C GLY A 68 1.71 6.23 -11.01
#